data_AF-A0A1A3PL20-F1
#
_entry.id   AF-A0A1A3PL20-F1
#
_cell.length_a   1.000
_cell.length_b   1.000
_cell.length_c   1.000
_cell.angle_alpha   90.00
_cell.angle_beta   90.00
_cell.angle_gamma   90.00
#
_symmetry.space_group_name_H-M   'P 1'
#
loop_
_entity.id
_entity.type
_entity.pdbx_description
1 polymer ?
#
loop_
_entity_poly.entity_id
_entity_poly.type
_entity_poly.pdbx_seq_one_letter_code
_entity_poly.pdbx_strand_id
1 'polypeptide(L)'
;MRKSMRTILGVIPACILGVLVAPTAGAAPDPCSASGLAATSSGVLNAASGYLDGHPDANNVLTAAVNQPPAEAKSSVRGYFLGHPGEALELKGIAQPLLDLRGRCNASVSPDQLAALFDALSTN
;
A
#
# COMPACT_ATOMS: atom_id res chain seq x y z
N MET A 1 39.76 12.91 27.89
CA MET A 1 40.89 13.48 27.11
C MET A 1 40.43 13.72 25.68
N ARG A 2 40.38 14.98 25.26
CA ARG A 2 40.08 15.42 23.89
C ARG A 2 41.29 15.10 23.01
N LYS A 3 41.10 14.54 21.81
CA LYS A 3 42.13 14.60 20.77
C LYS A 3 41.62 15.50 19.65
N SER A 4 42.24 16.67 19.60
CA SER A 4 41.95 17.76 18.68
C SER A 4 42.89 17.71 17.48
N MET A 5 42.47 18.42 16.41
CA MET A 5 43.26 18.96 15.29
C MET A 5 43.52 17.98 14.13
N ARG A 6 43.22 18.32 12.86
CA ARG A 6 43.73 19.51 12.15
C ARG A 6 42.83 19.97 11.00
N THR A 7 42.56 21.26 10.99
CA THR A 7 42.05 22.07 9.86
C THR A 7 43.00 22.01 8.66
N ILE A 8 42.47 21.77 7.46
CA ILE A 8 43.11 22.19 6.20
C ILE A 8 42.12 23.11 5.49
N LEU A 9 42.49 24.39 5.43
CA LEU A 9 41.82 25.44 4.67
C LEU A 9 42.25 25.27 3.20
N GLY A 10 41.36 24.74 2.36
CA GLY A 10 41.54 24.68 0.91
C GLY A 10 40.80 25.83 0.23
N VAL A 11 41.56 26.76 -0.36
CA VAL A 11 41.06 27.81 -1.25
C VAL A 11 40.44 27.17 -2.50
N ILE A 12 39.17 27.46 -2.80
CA ILE A 12 38.51 27.11 -4.08
C ILE A 12 38.16 28.40 -4.81
N PRO A 13 38.89 28.79 -5.86
CA PRO A 13 38.37 29.62 -6.92
C PRO A 13 37.98 28.74 -8.12
N ALA A 14 37.10 29.28 -8.96
CA ALA A 14 36.58 28.72 -10.21
C ALA A 14 35.28 27.91 -10.08
N CYS A 15 34.18 28.64 -10.29
CA CYS A 15 32.93 28.16 -10.84
C CYS A 15 33.20 27.18 -11.99
N ILE A 16 32.96 25.91 -11.75
CA ILE A 16 32.51 24.98 -12.80
C ILE A 16 31.21 24.41 -12.25
N LEU A 17 30.14 24.69 -12.99
CA LEU A 17 28.80 24.16 -12.78
C LEU A 17 28.82 22.65 -13.08
N GLY A 18 29.54 21.88 -12.26
CA GLY A 18 29.45 20.44 -12.22
C GLY A 18 28.18 20.12 -11.46
N VAL A 19 27.16 19.63 -12.16
CA VAL A 19 26.06 18.91 -11.52
C VAL A 19 26.70 17.71 -10.83
N LEU A 20 27.00 17.87 -9.55
CA LEU A 20 27.28 16.77 -8.66
C LEU A 20 25.97 15.98 -8.58
N VAL A 21 25.81 15.01 -9.48
CA VAL A 21 24.96 13.85 -9.20
C VAL A 21 25.64 13.11 -8.06
N ALA A 22 25.40 13.61 -6.84
CA ALA A 22 25.51 12.78 -5.66
C ALA A 22 24.71 11.51 -5.94
N PRO A 23 25.19 10.32 -5.53
CA PRO A 23 24.30 9.16 -5.52
C PRO A 23 23.08 9.61 -4.72
N THR A 24 21.92 9.68 -5.35
CA THR A 24 20.68 9.78 -4.60
C THR A 24 20.72 8.52 -3.74
N ALA A 25 20.97 8.68 -2.44
CA ALA A 25 20.66 7.63 -1.48
C ALA A 25 19.21 7.29 -1.81
N GLY A 26 18.98 6.12 -2.44
CA GLY A 26 17.72 5.80 -3.08
C GLY A 26 16.63 6.01 -2.06
N ALA A 27 15.84 7.07 -2.22
CA ALA A 27 14.74 7.33 -1.31
C ALA A 27 13.87 6.07 -1.37
N ALA A 28 13.57 5.49 -0.21
CA ALA A 28 12.62 4.39 -0.14
C ALA A 28 11.36 4.81 -0.93
N PRO A 29 10.75 3.91 -1.71
CA PRO A 29 9.59 4.25 -2.53
C PRO A 29 8.57 5.00 -1.68
N ASP A 30 8.09 6.15 -2.18
CA ASP A 30 7.06 6.92 -1.48
C ASP A 30 5.83 6.02 -1.31
N PRO A 31 5.44 5.64 -0.08
CA PRO A 31 4.32 4.74 0.13
C PRO A 31 2.99 5.33 -0.40
N CYS A 32 2.91 6.66 -0.50
CA CYS A 32 1.74 7.40 -0.98
C CYS A 32 1.75 7.62 -2.50
N SER A 33 2.83 7.24 -3.19
CA SER A 33 2.82 7.19 -4.65
C SER A 33 1.95 6.04 -5.16
N ALA A 34 1.54 6.12 -6.44
CA ALA A 34 0.79 5.04 -7.08
C ALA A 34 1.53 3.69 -7.02
N SER A 35 2.87 3.69 -7.17
CA SER A 35 3.68 2.47 -7.07
C SER A 35 3.79 1.95 -5.63
N GLY A 36 3.88 2.82 -4.64
CA GLY A 36 3.86 2.45 -3.21
C GLY A 36 2.52 1.83 -2.79
N LEU A 37 1.41 2.45 -3.23
CA LEU A 37 0.06 1.92 -3.01
C LEU A 37 -0.12 0.57 -3.70
N ALA A 38 0.31 0.44 -4.96
CA ALA A 38 0.23 -0.81 -5.71
C ALA A 38 1.03 -1.93 -5.01
N ALA A 39 2.27 -1.66 -4.61
CA ALA A 39 3.10 -2.62 -3.90
C ALA A 39 2.46 -3.10 -2.58
N THR A 40 1.90 -2.17 -1.80
CA THR A 40 1.19 -2.49 -0.55
C THR A 40 -0.06 -3.33 -0.84
N SER A 41 -0.84 -2.93 -1.84
CA SER A 41 -2.05 -3.64 -2.25
C SER A 41 -1.74 -5.06 -2.72
N SER A 42 -0.69 -5.25 -3.53
CA SER A 42 -0.25 -6.57 -3.99
C SER A 42 0.16 -7.47 -2.83
N GLY A 43 0.87 -6.94 -1.83
CA GLY A 43 1.23 -7.68 -0.63
C GLY A 43 0.02 -8.14 0.18
N VAL A 44 -0.94 -7.24 0.41
CA VAL A 44 -2.20 -7.56 1.12
C VAL A 44 -3.04 -8.56 0.34
N LEU A 45 -3.18 -8.40 -0.97
CA LEU A 45 -3.93 -9.33 -1.82
C LEU A 45 -3.28 -10.72 -1.84
N ASN A 46 -1.95 -10.80 -1.91
CA ASN A 46 -1.25 -12.08 -1.84
C ASN A 46 -1.47 -12.80 -0.50
N ALA A 47 -1.40 -12.06 0.61
CA ALA A 47 -1.70 -12.61 1.93
C ALA A 47 -3.16 -13.05 2.06
N ALA A 48 -4.10 -12.25 1.51
CA ALA A 48 -5.51 -12.61 1.46
C ALA A 48 -5.75 -13.87 0.62
N SER A 49 -5.09 -14.02 -0.53
CA SER A 49 -5.18 -15.25 -1.34
C SER A 49 -4.78 -16.49 -0.55
N GLY A 50 -3.64 -16.45 0.16
CA GLY A 50 -3.20 -17.56 0.99
C GLY A 50 -4.15 -17.87 2.14
N TYR A 51 -4.72 -16.84 2.76
CA TYR A 51 -5.73 -17.02 3.81
C TYR A 51 -7.01 -17.66 3.25
N LEU A 52 -7.54 -17.15 2.14
CA LEU A 52 -8.81 -17.60 1.55
C LEU A 52 -8.73 -19.02 0.98
N ASP A 53 -7.56 -19.46 0.50
CA ASP A 53 -7.34 -20.86 0.10
C ASP A 53 -7.54 -21.83 1.29
N GLY A 54 -7.17 -21.40 2.50
CA GLY A 54 -7.42 -22.15 3.74
C GLY A 54 -8.81 -21.96 4.35
N HIS A 55 -9.63 -21.02 3.83
CA HIS A 55 -10.94 -20.66 4.36
C HIS A 55 -12.01 -20.69 3.26
N PRO A 56 -12.44 -21.88 2.80
CA PRO A 56 -13.33 -22.01 1.65
C PRO A 56 -14.69 -21.32 1.84
N ASP A 57 -15.23 -21.30 3.06
CA ASP A 57 -16.50 -20.63 3.33
C ASP A 57 -16.40 -19.10 3.19
N ALA A 58 -15.36 -18.50 3.76
CA ALA A 58 -15.07 -17.07 3.58
C ALA A 58 -14.82 -16.72 2.11
N ASN A 59 -14.06 -17.57 1.41
CA ASN A 59 -13.77 -17.41 -0.01
C ASN A 59 -15.06 -17.45 -0.85
N ASN A 60 -15.96 -18.39 -0.56
CA ASN A 60 -17.24 -18.51 -1.26
C ASN A 60 -18.13 -17.28 -1.04
N VAL A 61 -18.21 -16.78 0.21
CA VAL A 61 -19.01 -15.58 0.52
C VAL A 61 -18.46 -14.35 -0.18
N LEU A 62 -17.14 -14.13 -0.13
CA LEU A 62 -16.51 -13.00 -0.81
C LEU A 62 -16.64 -13.11 -2.34
N THR A 63 -16.51 -14.31 -2.91
CA THR A 63 -16.67 -14.55 -4.34
C THR A 63 -18.12 -14.30 -4.81
N ALA A 64 -19.11 -14.78 -4.05
CA ALA A 64 -20.51 -14.51 -4.35
C ALA A 64 -20.83 -13.01 -4.29
N ALA A 65 -20.25 -12.31 -3.30
CA ALA A 65 -20.48 -10.87 -3.10
C ALA A 65 -20.03 -10.00 -4.28
N VAL A 66 -19.05 -10.43 -5.09
CA VAL A 66 -18.58 -9.69 -6.27
C VAL A 66 -19.69 -9.46 -7.30
N ASN A 67 -20.63 -10.40 -7.43
CA ASN A 67 -21.72 -10.33 -8.42
C ASN A 67 -23.00 -9.71 -7.84
N GLN A 68 -23.00 -9.33 -6.57
CA GLN A 68 -24.17 -8.78 -5.90
C GLN A 68 -24.25 -7.24 -6.05
N PRO A 69 -25.45 -6.66 -5.99
CA PRO A 69 -25.59 -5.21 -5.81
C PRO A 69 -24.81 -4.74 -4.57
N PRO A 70 -24.20 -3.54 -4.58
CA PRO A 70 -23.28 -3.11 -3.52
C PRO A 70 -23.86 -3.15 -2.09
N ALA A 71 -25.16 -2.91 -1.95
CA ALA A 71 -25.84 -2.99 -0.65
C ALA A 71 -25.98 -4.44 -0.17
N GLU A 72 -26.31 -5.35 -1.08
CA GLU A 72 -26.48 -6.78 -0.80
C GLU A 72 -25.13 -7.45 -0.51
N ALA A 73 -24.10 -7.14 -1.29
CA ALA A 73 -22.72 -7.57 -1.06
C ALA A 73 -22.26 -7.22 0.37
N LYS A 74 -22.44 -5.96 0.78
CA LYS A 74 -22.09 -5.50 2.14
C LYS A 74 -22.87 -6.24 3.22
N SER A 75 -24.15 -6.52 2.98
CA SER A 75 -25.00 -7.25 3.93
C SER A 75 -24.56 -8.72 4.06
N SER A 76 -24.34 -9.40 2.93
CA SER A 76 -23.89 -10.80 2.85
C SER A 76 -22.57 -11.01 3.58
N VAL A 77 -21.56 -10.19 3.25
CA VAL A 77 -20.24 -10.23 3.89
C VAL A 77 -20.35 -9.97 5.39
N ARG A 78 -21.10 -8.94 5.80
CA ARG A 78 -21.30 -8.65 7.23
C ARG A 78 -22.01 -9.80 7.95
N GLY A 79 -23.05 -10.37 7.35
CA GLY A 79 -23.81 -11.48 7.91
C GLY A 79 -22.93 -12.69 8.21
N TYR A 80 -22.05 -13.06 7.27
CA TYR A 80 -21.08 -14.13 7.46
C TYR A 80 -20.12 -13.85 8.61
N PHE A 81 -19.46 -12.69 8.59
CA PHE A 81 -18.42 -12.34 9.57
C PHE A 81 -18.97 -12.05 10.98
N LEU A 82 -20.27 -11.80 11.14
CA LEU A 82 -20.91 -11.77 12.47
C LEU A 82 -20.91 -13.15 13.15
N GLY A 83 -21.03 -14.24 12.38
CA GLY A 83 -20.89 -15.61 12.86
C GLY A 83 -19.43 -16.08 12.97
N HIS A 84 -18.51 -15.38 12.30
CA HIS A 84 -17.10 -15.76 12.16
C HIS A 84 -16.17 -14.61 12.61
N PRO A 85 -16.25 -14.18 13.88
CA PRO A 85 -15.50 -13.02 14.35
C PRO A 85 -13.98 -13.23 14.34
N GLY A 86 -13.51 -14.48 14.49
CA GLY A 86 -12.08 -14.83 14.36
C GLY A 86 -11.56 -14.54 12.95
N GLU A 87 -12.28 -15.01 11.94
CA GLU A 87 -11.93 -14.78 10.53
C GLU A 87 -11.99 -13.30 10.16
N ALA A 88 -12.95 -12.56 10.73
CA ALA A 88 -13.05 -11.12 10.55
C ALA A 88 -11.80 -10.39 11.11
N LEU A 89 -11.29 -10.83 12.26
CA LEU A 89 -10.08 -10.27 12.87
C LEU A 89 -8.83 -10.60 12.04
N GLU A 90 -8.73 -11.84 11.56
CA GLU A 90 -7.61 -12.29 10.72
C GLU A 90 -7.54 -11.51 9.40
N LEU A 91 -8.66 -11.40 8.67
CA LEU A 91 -8.74 -10.62 7.44
C LEU A 91 -8.51 -9.13 7.68
N LYS A 92 -9.00 -8.58 8.80
CA LYS A 92 -8.68 -7.20 9.20
C LYS A 92 -7.18 -7.04 9.48
N GLY A 93 -6.54 -8.06 10.06
CA GLY A 93 -5.10 -8.17 10.25
C GLY A 93 -4.34 -8.09 8.92
N ILE A 94 -4.75 -8.92 7.96
CA ILE A 94 -4.21 -8.94 6.59
C ILE A 94 -4.36 -7.58 5.92
N ALA A 95 -5.49 -6.90 6.10
CA ALA A 95 -5.75 -5.58 5.54
C ALA A 95 -5.07 -4.41 6.28
N GLN A 96 -4.42 -4.63 7.42
CA GLN A 96 -3.82 -3.55 8.22
C GLN A 96 -2.86 -2.65 7.44
N PRO A 97 -1.96 -3.15 6.56
CA PRO A 97 -1.04 -2.30 5.82
C PRO A 97 -1.77 -1.26 4.95
N LEU A 98 -2.90 -1.62 4.34
CA LEU A 98 -3.72 -0.69 3.57
C LEU A 98 -4.46 0.31 4.46
N LEU A 99 -4.89 -0.11 5.65
CA LEU A 99 -5.56 0.76 6.61
C LEU A 99 -4.60 1.80 7.20
N ASP A 100 -3.36 1.40 7.52
CA ASP A 100 -2.27 2.30 7.93
C ASP A 100 -1.96 3.30 6.81
N LEU A 101 -1.83 2.80 5.57
CA LEU A 101 -1.53 3.63 4.41
C LEU A 101 -2.61 4.70 4.17
N ARG A 102 -3.89 4.33 4.30
CA ARG A 102 -5.01 5.27 4.19
C ARG A 102 -4.92 6.39 5.22
N GLY A 103 -4.52 6.07 6.45
CA GLY A 103 -4.33 7.07 7.51
C GLY A 103 -3.15 8.00 7.25
N ARG A 104 -2.09 7.50 6.60
CA ARG A 104 -0.84 8.22 6.37
C ARG A 104 -0.84 9.09 5.12
N CYS A 105 -1.47 8.63 4.04
CA CYS A 105 -1.36 9.25 2.73
C CYS A 105 -2.45 10.28 2.42
N ASN A 106 -3.35 10.52 3.39
CA ASN A 106 -4.64 11.19 3.17
C ASN A 106 -5.47 10.38 2.17
N ALA A 107 -6.78 10.23 2.36
CA ALA A 107 -7.60 9.31 1.57
C ALA A 107 -7.63 9.57 0.03
N SER A 108 -6.92 10.61 -0.42
CA SER A 108 -6.69 10.99 -1.81
C SER A 108 -6.08 9.90 -2.70
N VAL A 109 -5.42 8.86 -2.16
CA VAL A 109 -4.93 7.74 -2.99
C VAL A 109 -5.32 6.42 -2.33
N SER A 110 -6.28 5.73 -2.93
CA SER A 110 -6.84 4.46 -2.43
C SER A 110 -6.85 3.40 -3.55
N PRO A 111 -6.87 2.11 -3.20
CA PRO A 111 -6.92 1.03 -4.20
C PRO A 111 -8.11 1.18 -5.16
N ASP A 112 -9.27 1.61 -4.65
CA ASP A 112 -10.47 1.83 -5.47
C ASP A 112 -10.26 2.94 -6.49
N GLN A 113 -9.61 4.04 -6.10
CA GLN A 113 -9.33 5.14 -7.02
C GLN A 113 -8.31 4.74 -8.08
N LEU A 114 -7.29 3.95 -7.71
CA LEU A 114 -6.33 3.40 -8.66
C LEU A 114 -7.03 2.46 -9.67
N ALA A 115 -7.95 1.62 -9.20
CA ALA A 115 -8.76 0.76 -10.08
C ALA A 115 -9.64 1.58 -11.05
N ALA A 116 -10.31 2.63 -10.58
CA ALA A 116 -11.09 3.52 -11.42
C ALA A 116 -10.25 4.23 -12.50
N LEU A 117 -9.01 4.60 -12.19
CA LEU A 117 -8.08 5.17 -13.17
C LEU A 117 -7.72 4.14 -14.26
N PHE A 118 -7.51 2.86 -13.90
CA PHE A 118 -7.27 1.82 -14.88
C PHE A 118 -8.50 1.53 -15.76
N ASP A 119 -9.70 1.55 -15.20
CA ASP A 119 -10.96 1.40 -15.95
C ASP A 119 -11.12 2.50 -17.01
N ALA A 120 -10.82 3.75 -16.64
CA ALA A 120 -10.87 4.89 -17.56
C ALA A 120 -9.90 4.75 -18.76
N LEU A 121 -8.77 4.04 -18.60
CA LEU A 121 -7.84 3.76 -19.71
C LEU A 121 -8.39 2.71 -20.70
N SER A 122 -9.32 1.86 -20.25
CA SER A 122 -9.89 0.78 -21.06
C SER A 122 -11.08 1.21 -21.91
N THR A 123 -11.69 2.35 -21.59
CA THR A 123 -12.95 2.83 -22.18
C THR A 123 -12.71 3.78 -23.37
N ASN A 124 -11.84 3.40 -24.32
CA ASN A 124 -11.59 4.15 -25.55
C ASN A 124 -12.63 3.82 -26.64
#